data_AF-A0A1M5WC73-F1
#
_entry.id   AF-A0A1M5WC73-F1
#
_cell.length_a   1.000
_cell.length_b   1.000
_cell.length_c   1.000
_cell.angle_alpha   90.00
_cell.angle_beta   90.00
_cell.angle_gamma   90.00
#
_symmetry.space_group_name_H-M   'P 1'
#
loop_
_entity.id
_entity.type
_entity.pdbx_description
1 polymer ?
#
loop_
_entity_poly.entity_id
_entity_poly.type
_entity_poly.pdbx_seq_one_letter_code
_entity_poly.pdbx_strand_id
1 'polypeptide(L)' 'MLIFIIILAFLVVFYFNGIPLIKKGKLKEFILYMVIMIICFSFSILLSLGIKIPTQVFIINKLLNLIIK' A
#
# COMPACT_ATOMS: atom_id res chain seq x y z
N MET A 1 -15.99 6.44 -9.18
CA MET A 1 -15.12 6.03 -10.31
C MET A 1 -13.71 5.63 -9.83
N LEU A 2 -13.02 6.50 -9.08
CA LEU A 2 -11.65 6.25 -8.57
C LEU A 2 -11.51 4.98 -7.71
N ILE A 3 -12.45 4.72 -6.80
CA ILE A 3 -12.45 3.53 -5.94
C ILE A 3 -12.55 2.24 -6.75
N PHE A 4 -13.36 2.22 -7.81
CA PHE A 4 -13.49 1.06 -8.71
C PHE A 4 -12.17 0.75 -9.42
N ILE A 5 -11.44 1.78 -9.85
CA ILE A 5 -10.13 1.64 -10.48
C ILE A 5 -9.11 1.06 -9.49
N ILE A 6 -9.12 1.55 -8.24
CA ILE A 6 -8.25 1.03 -7.16
C ILE A 6 -8.54 -0.45 -6.93
N ILE A 7 -9.82 -0.83 -6.82
CA ILE A 7 -10.22 -2.23 -6.62
C ILE A 7 -9.76 -3.10 -7.80
N LEU A 8 -9.95 -2.64 -9.05
CA LEU A 8 -9.51 -3.38 -10.24
C LEU A 8 -7.99 -3.60 -10.24
N ALA A 9 -7.22 -2.57 -9.94
CA ALA A 9 -5.76 -2.65 -9.88
C ALA A 9 -5.29 -3.68 -8.84
N PHE A 10 -5.88 -3.65 -7.64
CA PHE A 10 -5.57 -4.62 -6.58
C PHE A 10 -5.98 -6.05 -6.97
N LEU A 11 -7.09 -6.24 -7.69
CA LEU A 11 -7.47 -7.56 -8.22
C LEU A 11 -6.45 -8.11 -9.22
N VAL A 12 -5.96 -7.27 -10.13
CA VAL A 12 -4.94 -7.67 -11.11
C VAL A 12 -3.65 -8.07 -10.40
N VAL A 13 -3.20 -7.25 -9.45
CA VAL A 13 -1.99 -7.55 -8.65
C VAL A 13 -2.18 -8.85 -7.85
N PHE A 14 -3.35 -9.05 -7.24
CA PHE A 14 -3.70 -10.30 -6.56
C PHE A 14 -3.68 -11.52 -7.50
N TYR A 15 -4.19 -11.37 -8.72
CA TYR A 15 -4.21 -12.45 -9.69
C TYR A 15 -2.79 -12.88 -10.08
N PHE A 16 -1.91 -11.92 -10.37
CA PHE A 16 -0.54 -12.21 -10.80
C PHE A 16 0.39 -12.66 -9.67
N ASN A 17 0.24 -12.12 -8.45
CA ASN A 17 1.15 -12.43 -7.34
C ASN A 17 0.54 -13.41 -6.32
N GLY A 18 -0.75 -13.25 -5.99
CA GLY A 18 -1.43 -14.05 -4.97
C GLY A 18 -1.74 -15.48 -5.43
N ILE A 19 -2.30 -15.66 -6.63
CA ILE A 19 -2.69 -16.99 -7.12
C ILE A 19 -1.49 -17.95 -7.25
N PRO A 20 -0.32 -17.54 -7.80
CA PRO A 20 0.84 -18.42 -7.84
C PRO A 20 1.34 -18.85 -6.46
N LEU A 21 1.22 -18.01 -5.43
CA LEU A 21 1.62 -18.34 -4.05
C LEU A 21 0.74 -19.46 -3.47
N ILE A 22 -0.57 -19.40 -3.73
CA ILE A 22 -1.52 -20.46 -3.35
C ILE A 22 -1.19 -21.75 -4.10
N LYS A 23 -1.00 -21.67 -5.43
CA LYS A 23 -0.67 -22.83 -6.27
C LYS A 23 0.63 -23.51 -5.87
N LYS A 24 1.62 -22.77 -5.37
CA LYS A 24 2.90 -23.30 -4.88
C LYS A 24 2.83 -23.83 -3.44
N GLY A 25 1.67 -23.82 -2.79
CA GLY A 25 1.49 -24.28 -1.40
C GLY A 25 2.18 -23.39 -0.35
N LYS A 26 2.58 -22.17 -0.73
CA LYS A 26 3.39 -21.29 0.11
C LYS A 26 2.53 -20.39 0.99
N LEU A 27 1.78 -21.01 1.91
CA LEU A 27 0.79 -20.33 2.74
C LEU A 27 1.39 -19.20 3.60
N LYS A 28 2.60 -19.37 4.15
CA LYS A 28 3.26 -18.33 4.95
C LYS A 28 3.53 -17.06 4.13
N GLU A 29 4.05 -17.22 2.92
CA GLU A 29 4.33 -16.11 2.00
C GLU A 29 3.02 -15.46 1.50
N PHE A 30 1.99 -16.27 1.26
CA PHE A 30 0.67 -15.78 0.90
C PHE A 30 0.03 -14.93 2.00
N ILE A 31 0.12 -15.36 3.26
CA ILE A 31 -0.41 -14.60 4.41
C ILE A 31 0.32 -13.26 4.52
N LEU A 32 1.66 -13.27 4.44
CA LEU A 32 2.45 -12.03 4.50
C LEU A 32 2.09 -11.08 3.34
N TYR A 33 1.95 -11.62 2.14
CA TYR A 33 1.49 -10.88 0.97
C TYR A 33 0.10 -10.25 1.18
N MET A 34 -0.84 -11.02 1.73
CA MET A 34 -2.20 -10.53 2.03
C MET A 34 -2.21 -9.41 3.06
N VAL A 35 -1.40 -9.51 4.11
CA VAL A 35 -1.26 -8.45 5.13
C VAL A 35 -0.75 -7.17 4.48
N ILE A 36 0.30 -7.24 3.65
CA ILE A 36 0.85 -6.09 2.93
C ILE A 36 -0.19 -5.49 1.98
N MET A 37 -0.92 -6.33 1.24
CA MET A 37 -1.99 -5.91 0.34
C MET A 37 -3.08 -5.12 1.07
N ILE A 38 -3.54 -5.61 2.23
CA ILE A 38 -4.58 -4.93 3.03
C ILE A 38 -4.08 -3.57 3.53
N ILE A 39 -2.83 -3.48 3.97
CA ILE A 39 -2.20 -2.22 4.42
C ILE A 39 -2.16 -1.22 3.25
N CYS A 40 -1.63 -1.62 2.10
CA CYS A 40 -1.56 -0.77 0.90
C CYS A 40 -2.95 -0.34 0.42
N PHE A 41 -3.93 -1.25 0.45
CA PHE A 41 -5.30 -0.94 0.06
C PHE A 41 -5.93 0.09 1.00
N SER A 42 -5.71 -0.05 2.31
CA SER A 42 -6.17 0.92 3.31
C SER A 42 -5.54 2.30 3.05
N PHE A 43 -4.22 2.38 2.84
CA PHE A 43 -3.56 3.64 2.50
C PHE A 43 -4.10 4.26 1.21
N SER A 44 -4.39 3.45 0.20
CA SER A 44 -4.95 3.91 -1.07
C SER A 44 -6.35 4.52 -0.89
N ILE A 45 -7.17 3.92 -0.01
CA ILE A 45 -8.48 4.48 0.37
C ILE A 45 -8.31 5.78 1.13
N LEU A 46 -7.42 5.83 2.13
CA LEU A 46 -7.15 7.06 2.90
C LEU A 46 -6.71 8.21 1.98
N LEU A 47 -5.80 7.93 1.04
CA LEU A 47 -5.40 8.87 -0.01
C LEU A 47 -6.57 9.34 -0.86
N SER A 48 -7.44 8.41 -1.28
CA SER A 48 -8.62 8.74 -2.08
C SER A 48 -9.65 9.58 -1.31
N LEU A 49 -9.67 9.52 0.03
CA LEU A 49 -10.50 10.36 0.89
C LEU A 49 -9.90 11.76 1.12
N GLY A 50 -8.73 12.06 0.53
CA GLY A 50 -8.06 13.34 0.69
C GLY A 50 -7.29 13.48 2.00
N ILE A 51 -7.11 12.39 2.75
CA ILE A 51 -6.27 12.38 3.95
C ILE A 51 -4.83 12.56 3.48
N LYS A 52 -4.27 13.74 3.78
CA LYS A 52 -2.87 14.07 3.49
C LYS A 52 -1.98 13.22 4.39
N ILE A 53 -1.49 12.12 3.84
CA ILE A 53 -0.40 11.37 4.46
C ILE A 53 0.82 12.30 4.44
N PRO A 54 1.51 12.51 5.57
CA PRO A 54 2.71 13.34 5.60
C PRO A 54 3.72 12.75 4.62
N THR A 55 3.96 13.46 3.53
CA THR A 55 4.96 13.08 2.53
C THR A 55 6.36 13.18 3.11
N GLN A 56 7.29 12.35 2.61
CA GLN A 56 8.70 12.35 3.02
C GLN A 56 9.32 13.75 3.01
N VAL A 57 8.94 14.61 2.06
CA VAL A 57 9.40 16.00 1.95
C VAL A 57 9.09 16.82 3.20
N PHE A 58 7.92 16.61 3.81
CA PHE A 58 7.53 17.31 5.04
C PHE A 58 8.34 16.83 6.25
N ILE A 59 8.64 15.54 6.32
CA ILE A 59 9.45 14.94 7.38
C ILE A 59 10.90 15.39 7.27
N ILE A 60 11.46 15.37 6.06
CA ILE A 60 12.83 15.81 5.77
C ILE A 60 12.99 17.31 6.08
N ASN A 61 12.07 18.16 5.64
CA ASN A 61 12.11 19.59 5.95
C ASN A 61 12.01 19.88 7.44
N LYS A 62 11.19 19.11 8.18
CA LYS A 62 11.07 19.24 9.63
C LYS A 62 12.36 18.83 10.36
N LEU A 63 13.01 17.77 9.88
CA LEU A 63 14.31 17.30 10.38
C LEU A 63 15.43 18.31 10.07
N LEU A 64 15.49 18.83 8.84
CA LEU A 64 16.44 19.86 8.45
C LEU A 64 16.30 21.13 9.31
N ASN A 65 15.07 21.58 9.57
CA ASN A 65 14.82 22.72 10.46
C ASN A 65 15.18 22.47 11.93
N LEU A 66 15.24 21.20 12.37
CA LEU A 66 15.70 20.83 13.71
C LEU A 66 17.22 20.73 13.81
N ILE A 67 17.91 20.50 12.68
CA ILE A 67 19.39 20.37 12.62
C ILE A 67 20.05 21.72 12.33
N ILE A 68 19.42 22.58 11.55
CA ILE A 68 19.95 23.89 11.13
C ILE A 68 19.68 24.99 12.17
N LYS A 69 18.89 24.70 13.21
CA LYS A 69 18.65 25.60 14.34
C LYS A 69 19.48 25.18 15.54
#